data_AF-A0A0A9XRY9-F1
#
_entry.id   AF-A0A0A9XRY9-F1
#
_cell.length_a   1.000
_cell.length_b   1.000
_cell.length_c   1.000
_cell.angle_alpha   90.00
_cell.angle_beta   90.00
_cell.angle_gamma   90.00
#
_symmetry.space_group_name_H-M   'P 1'
#
loop_
_entity.id
_entity.type
_entity.pdbx_description
1 polymer ?
#
loop_
_entity_poly.entity_id
_entity_poly.type
_entity_poly.pdbx_seq_one_letter_code
_entity_poly.pdbx_strand_id
1 'polypeptide(L)'
;ASASGYCATAYLRSTQGNLTTMALIKAKTKLAPLKSLTIPRLELCGALLLSQLLKTLEQLIRDLDIREIYCFSDSTTVLAWISTLPHLLQTFVSNRVQQILSVTQVSWWHHIKGVENPADVGSRGITPSALCNHNLWWRGP
;
A
#
# COMPACT_ATOMS: atom_id res chain seq x y z
N ALA A 1 -1.73 -8.39 -2.82
CA ALA A 1 -2.41 -8.26 -4.14
C ALA A 1 -2.76 -9.64 -4.67
N SER A 2 -3.78 -9.80 -5.53
CA SER A 2 -4.26 -11.10 -6.00
C SER A 2 -4.47 -11.15 -7.52
N ALA A 3 -4.78 -12.34 -8.05
CA ALA A 3 -5.18 -12.50 -9.46
C ALA A 3 -6.48 -11.75 -9.81
N SER A 4 -7.31 -11.42 -8.83
CA SER A 4 -8.58 -10.72 -9.01
C SER A 4 -8.45 -9.20 -8.92
N GLY A 5 -7.44 -8.70 -8.21
CA GLY A 5 -7.24 -7.27 -8.01
C GLY A 5 -6.10 -6.92 -7.06
N TYR A 6 -5.90 -5.62 -6.87
CA TYR A 6 -4.93 -5.08 -5.94
C TYR A 6 -5.55 -3.93 -5.16
N CYS A 7 -5.09 -3.75 -3.93
CA CYS A 7 -5.63 -2.79 -2.99
C CYS A 7 -4.49 -2.00 -2.34
N ALA A 8 -4.80 -0.80 -1.91
CA ALA A 8 -3.97 0.01 -1.03
C ALA A 8 -4.85 0.59 0.08
N THR A 9 -4.32 0.59 1.30
CA THR A 9 -4.98 1.06 2.51
C THR A 9 -4.04 1.99 3.25
N ALA A 10 -4.54 3.16 3.67
CA ALA A 10 -3.82 4.11 4.49
C ALA A 10 -4.50 4.27 5.84
N TYR A 11 -3.67 4.27 6.89
CA TYR A 11 -4.09 4.40 8.27
C TYR A 11 -3.41 5.62 8.89
N LEU A 12 -4.13 6.30 9.78
CA LEU A 12 -3.54 7.28 10.68
C LEU A 12 -3.23 6.60 12.01
N ARG A 13 -1.98 6.71 12.47
CA ARG A 13 -1.54 6.27 13.80
C ARG A 13 -1.42 7.50 14.70
N SER A 14 -2.07 7.45 15.87
CA SER A 14 -1.94 8.47 16.90
C SER A 14 -1.43 7.83 18.18
N THR A 15 -0.48 8.48 18.84
CA THR A 15 0.04 8.06 20.14
C THR A 15 -0.20 9.17 21.14
N GLN A 16 -0.97 8.88 22.19
CA GLN A 16 -1.26 9.80 23.29
C GLN A 16 -0.83 9.12 24.60
N GLY A 17 0.33 9.51 25.12
CA GLY A 17 0.97 8.81 26.24
C GLY A 17 1.24 7.34 25.88
N ASN A 18 0.66 6.42 26.64
CA ASN A 18 0.80 4.97 26.41
C ASN A 18 -0.25 4.39 25.46
N LEU A 19 -1.22 5.19 24.98
CA LEU A 19 -2.27 4.71 24.10
C LEU A 19 -1.89 4.98 22.64
N THR A 20 -1.71 3.90 21.87
CA THR A 20 -1.60 3.97 20.41
C THR A 20 -2.92 3.54 19.79
N THR A 21 -3.46 4.38 18.91
CA THR A 21 -4.65 4.06 18.10
C THR A 21 -4.32 4.16 16.63
N MET A 22 -4.98 3.31 15.84
CA MET A 22 -4.88 3.30 14.39
C MET A 22 -6.27 3.27 13.79
N ALA A 23 -6.48 4.09 12.76
CA ALA A 23 -7.76 4.19 12.08
C ALA A 23 -7.56 4.24 10.57
N LEU A 24 -8.35 3.46 9.83
CA LEU A 24 -8.39 3.51 8.37
C LEU A 24 -8.90 4.88 7.94
N ILE A 25 -8.08 5.64 7.21
CA ILE A 25 -8.46 6.95 6.66
C ILE A 25 -8.92 6.85 5.21
N LYS A 26 -8.32 5.94 4.44
CA LYS A 26 -8.65 5.77 3.03
C LYS A 26 -8.19 4.42 2.53
N ALA A 27 -9.06 3.75 1.78
CA ALA A 27 -8.72 2.54 1.04
C ALA A 27 -9.09 2.71 -0.44
N LYS A 28 -8.36 2.02 -1.32
CA LYS A 28 -8.68 1.96 -2.74
C LYS A 28 -8.36 0.58 -3.28
N THR A 29 -9.33 -0.03 -3.95
CA THR A 29 -9.19 -1.31 -4.66
C THR A 29 -9.32 -1.07 -6.16
N LYS A 30 -8.56 -1.82 -6.95
CA LYS A 30 -8.68 -1.90 -8.41
C LYS A 30 -8.72 -3.37 -8.83
N LEU A 31 -9.57 -3.67 -9.81
CA LEU A 31 -9.59 -4.99 -10.44
C LEU A 31 -8.30 -5.25 -11.22
N ALA A 32 -7.92 -6.52 -11.33
CA ALA A 32 -6.81 -6.92 -12.16
C ALA A 32 -7.10 -6.54 -13.64
N PRO A 33 -6.12 -6.05 -14.41
CA PRO A 33 -6.35 -5.71 -15.81
C PRO A 33 -6.73 -6.93 -16.64
N LEU A 34 -7.54 -6.72 -17.68
CA LEU A 34 -7.92 -7.78 -18.63
C LEU A 34 -6.70 -8.41 -19.32
N LYS A 35 -5.67 -7.61 -19.59
CA LYS A 35 -4.37 -8.13 -20.02
C LYS A 35 -3.64 -8.72 -18.83
N SER A 36 -3.48 -10.04 -18.82
CA SER A 36 -2.84 -10.77 -17.73
C SER A 36 -1.46 -10.19 -17.39
N LEU A 37 -1.28 -9.87 -16.11
CA LEU A 37 -0.01 -9.50 -15.52
C LEU A 37 0.41 -10.60 -14.55
N THR A 38 1.72 -10.73 -14.33
CA THR A 38 2.24 -11.60 -13.28
C THR A 38 1.88 -11.04 -11.90
N ILE A 39 1.80 -11.91 -10.90
CA ILE A 39 1.52 -11.50 -9.51
C ILE A 39 2.48 -10.41 -9.02
N PRO A 40 3.81 -10.49 -9.20
CA PRO A 40 4.71 -9.40 -8.81
C PRO A 40 4.40 -8.06 -9.48
N ARG A 41 3.96 -8.07 -10.75
CA ARG A 41 3.56 -6.83 -11.44
C ARG A 41 2.24 -6.26 -10.91
N LEU A 42 1.33 -7.10 -10.42
CA LEU A 42 0.11 -6.67 -9.74
C LEU A 42 0.41 -6.11 -8.33
N GLU A 43 1.32 -6.74 -7.60
CA GLU A 43 1.82 -6.23 -6.31
C GLU A 43 2.48 -4.86 -6.49
N LEU A 44 3.31 -4.68 -7.53
CA LEU A 44 3.88 -3.37 -7.88
C LEU A 44 2.79 -2.34 -8.25
N CYS A 45 1.71 -2.76 -8.91
CA CYS A 45 0.55 -1.89 -9.14
C CYS A 45 -0.14 -1.50 -7.82
N GLY A 46 -0.17 -2.39 -6.83
CA GLY A 46 -0.62 -2.09 -5.46
C GLY A 46 0.25 -1.03 -4.78
N ALA A 47 1.57 -1.16 -4.87
CA ALA A 47 2.51 -0.17 -4.35
C ALA A 47 2.34 1.21 -5.02
N LEU A 48 2.16 1.25 -6.34
CA LEU A 48 1.82 2.48 -7.07
C LEU A 48 0.47 3.06 -6.65
N LEU A 49 -0.52 2.20 -6.37
CA LEU A 49 -1.82 2.66 -5.88
C LEU A 49 -1.70 3.31 -4.50
N LEU A 50 -0.83 2.78 -3.63
CA LEU A 50 -0.52 3.37 -2.32
C LEU A 50 0.15 4.74 -2.46
N SER A 51 1.15 4.89 -3.34
CA SER A 51 1.80 6.20 -3.55
C SER A 51 0.82 7.25 -4.09
N GLN A 52 -0.07 6.86 -5.02
CA GLN A 52 -1.15 7.71 -5.50
C GLN A 52 -2.14 8.09 -4.40
N LEU A 53 -2.45 7.16 -3.50
CA LEU A 53 -3.33 7.41 -2.36
C LEU A 53 -2.69 8.41 -1.39
N LEU A 54 -1.39 8.26 -1.07
CA LEU A 54 -0.64 9.23 -0.27
C LEU A 54 -0.65 10.63 -0.88
N LYS A 55 -0.48 10.74 -2.21
CA LYS A 55 -0.60 12.03 -2.93
C LYS A 55 -1.95 12.71 -2.68
N THR A 56 -3.04 11.94 -2.62
CA THR A 56 -4.36 12.51 -2.30
C THR A 56 -4.54 12.92 -0.84
N LEU A 57 -3.64 12.50 0.04
CA LEU A 57 -3.64 12.82 1.47
C LEU A 57 -2.64 13.92 1.84
N GLU A 58 -1.93 14.51 0.87
CA GLU A 58 -0.92 15.54 1.12
C GLU A 58 -1.43 16.71 1.94
N GLN A 59 -2.67 17.16 1.69
CA GLN A 59 -3.25 18.26 2.48
C GLN A 59 -3.48 17.83 3.93
N LEU A 60 -4.06 16.65 4.16
CA LEU A 60 -4.26 16.09 5.50
C LEU A 60 -2.93 15.92 6.25
N ILE A 61 -1.90 15.44 5.56
CA ILE A 61 -0.54 15.27 6.10
C ILE A 61 0.02 16.62 6.58
N ARG A 62 -0.16 17.69 5.80
CA ARG A 62 0.25 19.04 6.17
C ARG A 62 -0.56 19.61 7.33
N ASP A 63 -1.88 19.49 7.27
CA ASP A 63 -2.79 20.07 8.27
C ASP A 63 -2.60 19.45 9.67
N LEU A 64 -2.19 18.17 9.73
CA LEU A 64 -1.94 17.43 10.97
C LEU A 64 -0.45 17.37 11.38
N ASP A 65 0.45 18.04 10.65
CA ASP A 65 1.91 17.97 10.84
C ASP A 65 2.43 16.52 10.98
N ILE A 66 2.00 15.63 10.07
CA ILE A 66 2.43 14.22 10.09
C ILE A 66 3.87 14.14 9.56
N ARG A 67 4.80 13.82 10.45
CA ARG A 67 6.25 13.75 10.14
C ARG A 67 6.74 12.36 9.75
N GLU A 68 6.04 11.32 10.18
CA GLU A 68 6.43 9.94 9.96
C GLU A 68 5.44 9.24 9.02
N ILE A 69 5.96 8.72 7.91
CA ILE A 69 5.19 7.98 6.90
C ILE A 69 5.87 6.63 6.70
N TYR A 70 5.08 5.57 6.80
CA TYR A 70 5.54 4.20 6.58
C TYR A 70 4.69 3.56 5.46
N CYS A 71 5.37 2.95 4.49
CA CYS A 71 4.78 2.19 3.40
C CYS A 71 5.10 0.71 3.60
N PHE A 72 4.10 -0.16 3.46
CA PHE A 72 4.28 -1.59 3.67
C PHE A 72 3.96 -2.39 2.41
N SER A 73 4.74 -3.43 2.16
CA SER A 73 4.45 -4.48 1.17
C SER A 73 4.88 -5.83 1.72
N ASP A 74 4.10 -6.87 1.44
CA ASP A 74 4.44 -8.28 1.72
C ASP A 74 5.25 -8.92 0.59
N SER A 75 5.49 -8.20 -0.50
CA SER A 75 6.27 -8.67 -1.64
C SER A 75 7.70 -8.19 -1.55
N THR A 76 8.60 -9.10 -1.17
CA THR A 76 10.05 -8.85 -1.19
C THR A 76 10.55 -8.52 -2.60
N THR A 77 9.88 -9.03 -3.65
CA THR A 77 10.19 -8.69 -5.04
C THR A 77 9.89 -7.22 -5.34
N VAL A 78 8.73 -6.71 -4.89
CA VAL A 78 8.38 -5.29 -5.05
C VAL A 78 9.35 -4.40 -4.27
N LEU A 79 9.68 -4.77 -3.03
CA LEU A 79 10.65 -4.03 -2.22
C LEU A 79 12.04 -4.00 -2.87
N ALA A 80 12.50 -5.12 -3.43
CA ALA A 80 13.75 -5.18 -4.17
C ALA A 80 13.73 -4.26 -5.40
N TRP A 81 12.63 -4.23 -6.17
CA TRP A 81 12.48 -3.32 -7.30
C TRP A 81 12.46 -1.85 -6.90
N ILE A 82 11.77 -1.49 -5.82
CA ILE A 82 11.72 -0.11 -5.32
C ILE A 82 13.11 0.36 -4.89
N SER A 83 13.91 -0.52 -4.30
CA SER A 83 15.28 -0.24 -3.87
C SER A 83 16.32 -0.29 -5.01
N THR A 84 15.94 -0.73 -6.21
CA THR A 84 16.84 -0.83 -7.37
C THR A 84 16.74 0.43 -8.22
N LEU A 85 17.88 0.90 -8.77
CA LEU A 85 17.90 2.06 -9.66
C LEU A 85 17.01 1.80 -10.90
N PRO A 86 16.08 2.72 -11.27
CA PRO A 86 15.10 2.45 -12.31
C PRO A 86 15.66 2.04 -13.67
N HIS A 87 16.83 2.55 -14.07
CA HIS A 87 17.44 2.23 -15.37
C HIS A 87 17.94 0.78 -15.47
N LEU A 88 18.07 0.06 -14.35
CA LEU A 88 18.42 -1.36 -14.31
C LEU A 88 17.19 -2.28 -14.42
N LEU A 89 15.99 -1.70 -14.36
CA LEU A 89 14.73 -2.43 -14.34
C LEU A 89 14.11 -2.47 -15.73
N GLN A 90 13.37 -3.54 -16.02
CA GLN A 90 12.55 -3.64 -17.22
C GLN A 90 11.53 -2.50 -17.28
N THR A 91 11.26 -1.98 -18.49
CA THR A 91 10.48 -0.75 -18.72
C THR A 91 9.19 -0.66 -17.92
N PHE A 92 8.40 -1.75 -17.85
CA PHE A 92 7.15 -1.76 -17.07
C PHE A 92 7.37 -1.48 -15.58
N VAL A 93 8.40 -2.09 -15.00
CA VAL A 93 8.76 -1.98 -13.59
C VAL A 93 9.41 -0.61 -13.36
N SER A 94 10.38 -0.24 -14.19
CA SER A 94 11.09 1.05 -14.14
C SER A 94 10.13 2.23 -14.10
N ASN A 95 9.19 2.31 -15.05
CA ASN A 95 8.23 3.42 -15.15
C ASN A 95 7.33 3.54 -13.91
N ARG A 96 7.03 2.42 -13.24
CA ARG A 96 6.20 2.41 -12.03
C ARG A 96 7.01 2.76 -10.79
N VAL A 97 8.23 2.23 -10.67
CA VAL A 97 9.15 2.59 -9.59
C VAL A 97 9.43 4.09 -9.61
N GLN A 98 9.66 4.69 -10.79
CA GLN A 98 9.80 6.16 -10.90
C GLN A 98 8.56 6.93 -10.41
N GLN A 99 7.34 6.45 -10.72
CA GLN A 99 6.11 7.07 -10.22
C GLN A 99 5.88 6.85 -8.72
N ILE A 100 6.36 5.73 -8.16
CA ILE A 100 6.31 5.47 -6.72
C ILE A 100 7.25 6.43 -6.00
N LEU A 101 8.48 6.55 -6.49
CA LEU A 101 9.54 7.36 -5.89
C LEU A 101 9.41 8.86 -6.16
N SER A 102 8.49 9.30 -7.03
CA SER A 102 8.15 10.73 -7.17
C SER A 102 7.25 11.24 -6.04
N VAL A 103 6.67 10.35 -5.23
CA VAL A 103 5.80 10.68 -4.08
C VAL A 103 6.34 10.11 -2.77
N THR A 104 7.13 9.03 -2.84
CA THR A 104 7.65 8.32 -1.66
C THR A 104 9.16 8.24 -1.69
N GLN A 105 9.77 7.80 -0.59
CA GLN A 105 11.21 7.55 -0.51
C GLN A 105 11.46 6.06 -0.29
N VAL A 106 12.60 5.54 -0.79
CA VAL A 106 12.98 4.13 -0.60
C VAL A 106 12.98 3.75 0.88
N SER A 107 13.45 4.64 1.76
CA SER A 107 13.52 4.43 3.21
C SER A 107 12.16 4.26 3.89
N TRP A 108 11.06 4.66 3.27
CA TRP A 108 9.71 4.50 3.82
C TRP A 108 9.15 3.09 3.60
N TRP A 109 9.75 2.29 2.72
CA TRP A 109 9.22 1.00 2.30
C TRP A 109 9.75 -0.12 3.19
N HIS A 110 8.83 -0.82 3.84
CA HIS A 110 9.12 -1.90 4.77
C HIS A 110 8.36 -3.18 4.39
N HIS A 111 8.93 -4.30 4.78
CA HIS A 111 8.26 -5.58 4.68
C HIS A 111 7.23 -5.75 5.79
N ILE A 112 6.05 -6.28 5.44
CA ILE A 112 5.05 -6.76 6.38
C ILE A 112 4.69 -8.21 6.05
N LYS A 113 4.32 -9.03 7.04
CA LYS A 113 3.84 -10.38 6.73
C LYS A 113 2.48 -10.28 6.04
N GLY A 114 2.21 -11.11 5.05
CA GLY A 114 0.92 -11.08 4.32
C GLY A 114 -0.31 -11.25 5.23
N VAL A 115 -0.19 -12.01 6.31
CA VAL A 115 -1.26 -12.18 7.32
C VAL A 115 -1.54 -10.91 8.14
N GLU A 116 -0.59 -9.98 8.18
CA GLU A 116 -0.69 -8.66 8.82
C GLU A 116 -1.00 -7.57 7.77
N ASN A 117 -1.15 -7.91 6.50
CA ASN A 117 -1.38 -6.93 5.43
C ASN A 117 -2.89 -6.68 5.21
N PRO A 118 -3.47 -5.56 5.65
CA PRO A 118 -4.89 -5.29 5.45
C PRO A 118 -5.28 -5.13 3.97
N ALA A 119 -4.35 -4.73 3.10
CA ALA A 119 -4.62 -4.61 1.67
C ALA A 119 -4.98 -5.96 1.04
N ASP A 120 -4.58 -7.08 1.66
CA ASP A 120 -4.92 -8.41 1.16
C ASP A 120 -6.42 -8.70 1.23
N VAL A 121 -7.11 -8.19 2.27
CA VAL A 121 -8.57 -8.25 2.41
C VAL A 121 -9.26 -7.59 1.21
N GLY A 122 -8.85 -6.37 0.87
CA GLY A 122 -9.43 -5.62 -0.24
C GLY A 122 -9.05 -6.18 -1.61
N SER A 123 -7.91 -6.86 -1.73
CA SER A 123 -7.43 -7.42 -3.01
C SER A 123 -8.01 -8.80 -3.35
N ARG A 124 -8.36 -9.60 -2.33
CA ARG A 124 -8.97 -10.93 -2.49
C ARG A 124 -10.51 -10.88 -2.49
N GLY A 125 -11.07 -9.80 -1.95
CA GLY A 125 -12.50 -9.66 -1.77
C GLY A 125 -12.96 -10.23 -0.43
N ILE A 126 -13.99 -9.61 0.13
CA ILE A 126 -14.60 -10.00 1.40
C ILE A 126 -16.08 -9.63 1.35
N THR A 127 -16.93 -10.42 1.99
CA THR A 127 -18.35 -10.09 2.08
C THR A 127 -18.58 -8.89 3.01
N PRO A 128 -19.62 -8.07 2.79
CA PRO A 128 -19.93 -6.95 3.67
C PRO A 128 -20.09 -7.36 5.14
N SER A 129 -20.74 -8.50 5.41
CA SER A 129 -20.95 -9.01 6.77
C SER A 129 -19.65 -9.38 7.48
N ALA A 130 -18.71 -10.02 6.78
CA ALA A 130 -17.40 -10.33 7.34
C ALA A 130 -16.54 -9.07 7.52
N LEU A 131 -16.64 -8.11 6.60
CA LEU A 131 -15.91 -6.86 6.66
C LEU A 131 -16.26 -6.03 7.89
N CYS A 132 -17.54 -5.98 8.29
CA CYS A 132 -18.00 -5.19 9.44
C CYS A 132 -17.20 -5.46 10.72
N ASN A 133 -16.79 -6.70 10.96
CA ASN A 133 -16.08 -7.11 12.17
C ASN A 133 -14.59 -7.42 11.93
N HIS A 134 -14.04 -7.06 10.76
CA HIS A 134 -12.68 -7.42 10.39
C HIS A 134 -11.64 -6.48 11.03
N ASN A 135 -11.12 -6.85 12.20
CA ASN A 135 -10.25 -6.00 13.02
C ASN A 135 -9.03 -5.46 12.24
N LEU A 136 -8.30 -6.32 11.53
CA LEU A 136 -7.12 -5.92 10.75
C LEU A 136 -7.45 -4.86 9.69
N TRP A 137 -8.66 -4.90 9.11
CA TRP A 137 -9.06 -3.94 8.08
C TRP A 137 -9.33 -2.56 8.68
N TRP A 138 -9.99 -2.50 9.84
CA TRP A 138 -10.37 -1.24 10.46
C TRP A 138 -9.29 -0.60 11.32
N ARG A 139 -8.46 -1.42 11.97
CA ARG A 139 -7.41 -0.97 12.88
C ARG A 139 -6.01 -1.04 12.29
N GLY A 140 -5.84 -1.61 11.11
CA GLY A 140 -4.53 -1.74 10.47
C GLY A 140 -3.65 -2.79 11.13
N PRO A 141 -2.38 -2.89 10.66
CA PRO A 141 -1.39 -3.80 11.24
C PRO A 141 -0.92 -3.39 12.63
#